data_AF-A0A7J4UP94-F1
#
_entry.id   AF-A0A7J4UP94-F1
#
_cell.length_a   1.000
_cell.length_b   1.000
_cell.length_c   1.000
_cell.angle_alpha   90.00
_cell.angle_beta   90.00
_cell.angle_gamma   90.00
#
_symmetry.space_group_name_H-M   'P 1'
#
loop_
_entity.id
_entity.type
_entity.pdbx_description
1 polymer ?
#
loop_
_entity_poly.entity_id
_entity_poly.type
_entity_poly.pdbx_seq_one_letter_code
_entity_poly.pdbx_strand_id
1 'polypeptide(L)'
;MLIIFDVDDTLIDTWNYSMQPQLKRGLNAMVDAGLQVDDVNAAFREVSALNDTTANATETYSQFVGNKGADTTFVQIAMDAYNTPIESIAIPFLDGAKEVVETLSKTH
;
A
#
# COMPACT_ATOMS: atom_id res chain seq x y z
N MET A 1 -10.14 9.22 -31.99
CA MET A 1 -8.96 8.35 -31.75
C MET A 1 -9.20 7.60 -30.43
N LEU A 2 -8.69 6.37 -30.23
CA LEU A 2 -8.87 5.67 -28.95
C LEU A 2 -7.61 5.81 -28.08
N ILE A 3 -7.76 6.38 -26.89
CA ILE A 3 -6.74 6.44 -25.85
C ILE A 3 -7.26 5.63 -24.66
N ILE A 4 -6.43 4.73 -24.13
CA ILE A 4 -6.75 3.90 -22.96
C ILE A 4 -5.77 4.31 -21.86
N PHE A 5 -6.31 4.64 -20.69
CA PHE A 5 -5.54 4.95 -19.49
C PHE A 5 -5.63 3.78 -18.52
N ASP A 6 -4.49 3.43 -17.93
CA ASP A 6 -4.51 2.72 -16.66
C ASP A 6 -5.04 3.66 -15.55
N VAL A 7 -5.61 3.10 -14.50
CA VAL A 7 -6.22 3.88 -13.41
C VAL A 7 -5.22 4.07 -12.29
N ASP A 8 -4.68 2.96 -11.77
CA ASP A 8 -3.82 2.94 -10.60
C ASP A 8 -2.45 3.56 -10.92
N ASP A 9 -2.02 4.49 -10.08
CA ASP A 9 -0.76 5.25 -10.18
C ASP A 9 -0.52 5.92 -11.56
N THR A 10 -1.58 6.09 -12.34
CA THR A 10 -1.59 6.74 -13.67
C THR A 10 -2.61 7.87 -13.72
N LEU A 11 -3.84 7.63 -13.27
CA LEU A 11 -4.86 8.67 -13.14
C LEU A 11 -5.07 9.07 -11.69
N ILE A 12 -4.98 8.13 -10.76
CA ILE A 12 -5.22 8.34 -9.34
C ILE A 12 -4.02 7.88 -8.51
N ASP A 13 -3.78 8.51 -7.37
CA ASP A 13 -2.66 8.18 -6.47
C ASP A 13 -3.02 7.03 -5.53
N THR A 14 -3.12 5.82 -6.08
CA THR A 14 -3.44 4.62 -5.30
C THR A 14 -2.34 4.25 -4.31
N TRP A 15 -1.08 4.50 -4.66
CA TRP A 15 0.07 4.19 -3.83
C TRP A 15 0.01 4.89 -2.47
N ASN A 16 -0.10 6.22 -2.45
CA ASN A 16 -0.05 6.99 -1.20
C ASN A 16 -1.36 6.94 -0.42
N TYR A 17 -2.50 6.81 -1.10
CA TYR A 17 -3.81 6.94 -0.47
C TYR A 17 -4.45 5.60 -0.11
N SER A 18 -4.05 4.49 -0.72
CA SER A 18 -4.61 3.17 -0.42
C SER A 18 -3.56 2.22 0.14
N MET A 19 -2.47 2.01 -0.62
CA MET A 19 -1.52 0.93 -0.29
C MET A 19 -0.68 1.23 0.95
N GLN A 20 -0.07 2.42 1.04
CA GLN A 20 0.75 2.80 2.20
C GLN A 20 -0.05 2.79 3.53
N PRO A 21 -1.29 3.31 3.59
CA PRO A 21 -2.16 3.17 4.77
C PRO A 21 -2.45 1.71 5.14
N GLN A 22 -2.73 0.83 4.18
CA GLN A 22 -2.99 -0.58 4.46
C GLN A 22 -1.74 -1.32 4.94
N LEU A 23 -0.57 -1.03 4.37
CA LEU A 23 0.71 -1.57 4.84
C LEU A 23 0.99 -1.15 6.29
N LYS A 24 0.72 0.11 6.62
CA LYS A 24 0.87 0.60 7.99
C LYS A 24 -0.10 -0.08 8.95
N ARG A 25 -1.33 -0.36 8.50
CA ARG A 25 -2.35 -1.04 9.29
C ARG A 25 -1.94 -2.47 9.63
N GLY A 26 -1.42 -3.24 8.67
CA GLY A 26 -0.94 -4.58 8.93
C GLY A 26 0.28 -4.61 9.86
N LEU A 27 1.22 -3.67 9.70
CA LEU A 27 2.33 -3.51 10.66
C LEU A 27 1.82 -3.24 12.08
N ASN A 28 0.91 -2.29 12.25
CA ASN A 28 0.36 -1.97 13.57
C ASN A 28 -0.33 -3.19 14.19
N ALA A 29 -1.09 -3.96 13.41
CA ALA A 29 -1.75 -5.17 13.91
C ALA A 29 -0.74 -6.23 14.40
N MET A 30 0.40 -6.38 13.73
CA MET A 30 1.47 -7.26 14.22
C MET A 30 2.06 -6.76 15.54
N VAL A 31 2.33 -5.46 15.65
CA VAL A 31 2.87 -4.84 16.86
C VAL A 31 1.89 -4.97 18.03
N ASP A 32 0.61 -4.73 17.79
CA ASP A 32 -0.47 -4.89 18.78
C ASP A 32 -0.60 -6.35 19.24
N ALA A 33 -0.33 -7.30 18.35
CA ALA A 33 -0.26 -8.73 18.67
C ALA A 33 1.04 -9.17 19.37
N GLY A 34 1.99 -8.25 19.57
CA GLY A 34 3.20 -8.49 20.35
C GLY A 34 4.50 -8.58 19.54
N LEU A 35 4.49 -8.29 18.23
CA LEU A 35 5.71 -8.18 17.45
C LEU A 35 6.60 -7.08 18.03
N GLN A 36 7.80 -7.44 18.46
CA GLN A 36 8.75 -6.48 19.03
C GLN A 36 9.44 -5.70 17.91
N VAL A 37 9.31 -4.38 17.95
CA VAL A 37 10.01 -3.43 17.07
C VAL A 37 10.55 -2.28 17.90
N ASP A 38 11.78 -1.84 17.60
CA ASP A 38 12.43 -0.75 18.34
C ASP A 38 11.80 0.61 18.04
N ASP A 39 11.42 0.84 16.78
CA ASP A 39 10.75 2.04 16.30
C ASP A 39 9.73 1.66 15.22
N VAL A 40 8.46 1.91 15.48
CA VAL A 40 7.35 1.61 14.55
C VAL A 40 7.49 2.39 13.23
N ASN A 41 8.01 3.62 13.26
CA ASN A 41 8.23 4.38 12.03
C ASN A 41 9.40 3.82 11.21
N ALA A 42 10.45 3.32 11.86
CA ALA A 42 11.54 2.64 11.18
C ALA A 42 11.09 1.31 10.58
N ALA A 43 10.31 0.53 11.33
CA ALA A 43 9.69 -0.69 10.86
C ALA A 43 8.77 -0.43 9.65
N PHE A 44 7.99 0.66 9.67
CA PHE A 44 7.15 1.03 8.55
C PHE A 44 7.96 1.37 7.30
N ARG A 45 9.06 2.13 7.44
CA ARG A 45 9.97 2.40 6.31
C ARG A 45 10.55 1.12 5.72
N GLU A 46 10.88 0.13 6.56
CA GLU A 46 11.36 -1.17 6.12
C GLU A 46 10.27 -1.95 5.36
N VAL A 47 9.04 -1.99 5.88
CA VAL A 47 7.89 -2.62 5.20
C VAL A 47 7.61 -1.94 3.85
N SER A 48 7.58 -0.61 3.79
CA SER A 48 7.37 0.11 2.53
C SER A 48 8.48 -0.17 1.51
N ALA A 49 9.75 -0.17 1.94
CA ALA A 49 10.87 -0.46 1.05
C ALA A 49 10.86 -1.91 0.54
N LEU A 50 10.42 -2.87 1.37
CA LEU A 50 10.22 -4.25 0.93
C LEU A 50 9.09 -4.33 -0.11
N ASN A 51 7.99 -3.61 0.13
CA ASN A 51 6.84 -3.58 -0.78
C ASN A 51 7.21 -3.10 -2.18
N ASP A 52 8.18 -2.18 -2.31
CA ASP A 52 8.71 -1.71 -3.60
C ASP A 52 9.38 -2.81 -4.43
N THR A 53 9.77 -3.92 -3.80
CA THR A 53 10.57 -5.00 -4.42
C THR A 53 9.86 -6.36 -4.44
N THR A 54 8.76 -6.51 -3.70
CA THR A 54 7.98 -7.74 -3.62
C THR A 54 6.74 -7.71 -4.52
N ALA A 55 6.21 -8.87 -4.90
CA ALA A 55 5.07 -8.93 -5.81
C ALA A 55 3.74 -8.52 -5.14
N ASN A 56 3.63 -8.64 -3.82
CA ASN A 56 2.40 -8.37 -3.07
C ASN A 56 2.66 -8.23 -1.56
N ALA A 57 1.66 -7.71 -0.83
CA ALA A 57 1.73 -7.50 0.62
C ALA A 57 2.04 -8.78 1.42
N THR A 58 1.56 -9.95 0.99
CA THR A 58 1.86 -11.22 1.68
C THR A 58 3.36 -11.53 1.64
N GLU A 59 4.00 -11.34 0.48
CA GLU A 59 5.45 -11.49 0.33
C GLU A 59 6.19 -10.41 1.14
N THR A 60 5.72 -9.16 1.11
CA THR A 60 6.29 -8.06 1.91
C THR A 60 6.35 -8.44 3.39
N TYR A 61 5.22 -8.84 3.98
CA TYR A 61 5.16 -9.20 5.39
C TYR A 61 5.93 -10.48 5.70
N SER A 62 5.93 -11.47 4.79
CA SER A 62 6.71 -12.69 4.97
C SER A 62 8.21 -12.40 5.05
N GLN A 63 8.73 -11.52 4.19
CA GLN A 63 10.13 -11.09 4.23
C GLN A 63 10.42 -10.28 5.49
N PHE A 64 9.56 -9.32 5.84
CA PHE A 64 9.72 -8.49 7.03
C PHE A 64 9.76 -9.34 8.32
N VAL A 65 8.79 -10.23 8.52
CA VAL A 65 8.72 -11.15 9.67
C VAL A 65 9.94 -12.08 9.69
N GLY A 66 10.35 -12.60 8.53
CA GLY A 66 11.56 -13.40 8.38
C GLY A 66 12.84 -12.66 8.80
N ASN A 67 13.00 -11.40 8.39
CA ASN A 67 14.14 -10.55 8.76
C ASN A 67 14.19 -10.28 10.27
N LYS A 68 13.04 -10.26 10.96
CA LYS A 68 12.96 -10.13 12.42
C LYS A 68 13.15 -11.45 13.17
N GLY A 69 13.19 -12.58 12.47
CA GLY A 69 13.18 -13.91 13.09
C GLY A 69 11.90 -14.17 13.91
N ALA A 70 10.80 -13.53 13.53
CA ALA A 70 9.52 -13.61 14.24
C ALA A 70 8.66 -14.78 13.71
N ASP A 71 7.61 -15.11 14.47
CA ASP A 71 6.68 -16.18 14.14
C ASP A 71 5.86 -15.84 12.87
N THR A 72 5.69 -16.81 11.98
CA THR A 72 4.97 -16.62 10.71
C THR A 72 3.47 -16.32 10.91
N THR A 73 2.90 -16.59 12.08
CA THR A 73 1.54 -16.18 12.46
C THR A 73 1.33 -14.66 12.36
N PHE A 74 2.38 -13.86 12.55
CA PHE A 74 2.31 -12.41 12.36
C PHE A 74 1.97 -12.01 10.92
N VAL A 75 2.35 -12.81 9.92
CA VAL A 75 1.96 -12.57 8.52
C VAL A 75 0.44 -12.65 8.37
N GLN A 76 -0.21 -13.65 8.97
CA GLN A 76 -1.67 -13.77 8.91
C GLN A 76 -2.35 -12.59 9.59
N ILE A 77 -1.86 -12.18 10.76
CA ILE A 77 -2.37 -11.02 11.52
C ILE A 77 -2.27 -9.74 10.68
N ALA A 78 -1.13 -9.53 10.01
CA ALA A 78 -0.93 -8.40 9.13
C ALA A 78 -1.91 -8.41 7.95
N MET A 79 -2.12 -9.58 7.33
CA MET A 79 -2.99 -9.73 6.18
C MET A 79 -4.48 -9.57 6.52
N ASP A 80 -4.92 -10.05 7.68
CA ASP A 80 -6.30 -9.83 8.15
C ASP A 80 -6.59 -8.33 8.33
N ALA A 81 -5.62 -7.61 8.90
CA ALA A 81 -5.73 -6.16 9.07
C ALA A 81 -5.60 -5.39 7.75
N TYR A 82 -4.69 -5.79 6.86
CA TYR A 82 -4.51 -5.23 5.53
C TYR A 82 -5.80 -5.33 4.71
N ASN A 83 -6.37 -6.53 4.63
CA ASN A 83 -7.58 -6.80 3.84
C ASN A 83 -8.86 -6.19 4.42
N THR A 84 -8.81 -5.60 5.62
CA THR A 84 -9.97 -4.92 6.18
C THR A 84 -10.28 -3.68 5.35
N PRO A 85 -11.49 -3.58 4.74
CA PRO A 85 -11.84 -2.45 3.90
C PRO A 85 -11.64 -1.13 4.64
N ILE A 86 -11.11 -0.13 3.94
CA ILE A 86 -11.11 1.23 4.44
C ILE A 86 -12.42 1.87 3.99
N GLU A 87 -13.24 2.31 4.95
CA GLU A 87 -14.48 3.01 4.64
C GLU A 87 -14.16 4.32 3.93
N SER A 88 -14.62 4.45 2.68
CA SER A 88 -14.62 5.69 1.88
C SER A 88 -13.28 6.46 1.92
N ILE A 89 -12.27 5.97 1.19
CA ILE A 89 -11.12 6.82 0.82
C ILE A 89 -11.46 7.53 -0.48
N ALA A 90 -11.43 8.86 -0.47
CA ALA A 90 -11.33 9.64 -1.68
C ALA A 90 -9.89 9.55 -2.20
N ILE A 91 -9.65 8.77 -3.25
CA ILE A 91 -8.35 8.71 -3.92
C ILE A 91 -8.30 9.87 -4.92
N PRO A 92 -7.39 10.85 -4.74
CA PRO A 92 -7.32 11.99 -5.64
C PRO A 92 -6.74 11.60 -7.00
N PHE A 93 -7.03 12.42 -8.00
CA PHE A 93 -6.27 12.37 -9.25
C PHE A 93 -4.81 12.73 -8.99
N LEU A 94 -3.90 12.14 -9.77
CA LEU A 94 -2.52 12.62 -9.86
C LEU A 94 -2.49 14.03 -10.44
N ASP A 95 -1.46 14.79 -10.07
CA ASP A 95 -1.29 16.17 -10.50
C ASP A 95 -1.35 16.29 -12.04
N GLY A 96 -2.26 17.13 -12.53
CA GLY A 96 -2.49 17.35 -13.96
C GLY A 96 -3.29 16.25 -14.67
N ALA A 97 -3.50 15.07 -14.08
CA ALA A 97 -4.21 13.95 -14.75
C ALA A 97 -5.64 14.34 -15.16
N LYS A 98 -6.35 15.06 -14.29
CA LYS A 98 -7.70 15.55 -14.59
C LYS A 98 -7.71 16.53 -15.78
N GLU A 99 -6.79 17.47 -15.82
CA GLU A 99 -6.69 18.46 -16.90
C GLU A 99 -6.37 17.80 -18.24
N VAL A 100 -5.48 16.80 -18.23
CA VAL A 100 -5.12 16.02 -19.42
C VAL A 100 -6.33 15.27 -19.97
N VAL A 101 -7.07 14.55 -19.12
CA VAL A 101 -8.28 13.82 -19.53
C VAL A 101 -9.35 14.77 -20.08
N GLU A 102 -9.58 15.90 -19.40
CA GLU A 102 -10.53 16.91 -19.85
C GLU A 102 -10.13 17.57 -21.18
N THR A 103 -8.83 17.72 -21.44
CA THR A 103 -8.32 18.28 -22.70
C THR A 103 -8.48 17.28 -23.83
N LEU A 104 -8.00 16.04 -23.63
CA LEU A 104 -8.04 14.99 -24.65
C LEU A 104 -9.47 14.64 -25.07
N SER A 105 -10.43 14.66 -24.13
CA SER A 105 -11.85 14.45 -24.44
C SER A 105 -12.49 15.53 -25.32
N LYS A 106 -11.88 16.73 -25.40
CA LYS A 106 -12.35 17.84 -26.24
C LYS A 106 -11.65 17.87 -27.59
N THR A 107 -10.44 17.32 -27.70
CA THR A 107 -9.57 17.48 -28.88
C THR A 107 -9.46 16.23 -29.77
N HIS A 108 -9.95 15.07 -29.33
CA HIS A 108 -9.76 13.78 -30.03
C HIS A 108 -10.98 12.85 -30.02
#